data_AF-A0A432GKF0-F1
#
_entry.id   AF-A0A432GKF0-F1
#
_cell.length_a   1.000
_cell.length_b   1.000
_cell.length_c   1.000
_cell.angle_alpha   90.00
_cell.angle_beta   90.00
_cell.angle_gamma   90.00
#
_symmetry.space_group_name_H-M   'P 1'
#
loop_
_entity.id
_entity.type
_entity.pdbx_description
1 polymer ?
#
loop_
_entity_poly.entity_id
_entity_poly.type
_entity_poly.pdbx_seq_one_letter_code
_entity_poly.pdbx_strand_id
1 'polypeptide(L)'
;NHNNKNATLKKQGSVWKNKLDPETLKGIIVQNPDAPLESVAKNRHAVIVNPEQSLRLEVLNIPKPWGHEGWYTGVEKRGVVKVTDEYGKTELPYALNIFKKQVLADHPESLILLKTLNPVSEDVIGDLYYEMHEKKWEVYVVTEIDQTAWPSGTGIIKAGLHPEKIKDYQEIHGSKWVEVLLKNFRETIGEYEKIRRQIDDSTEDIPNELHEQELKLRQKASNFVGDCQVKVGDIISFPVFQMHSLRHGIKVIEFQTPHYERLILMFAQKVLTQNHWDTDDALNKMLPVVYEPPELECLHKSSGLLIERFVDFPQFTADRICLEPETIWEDQLDGKYHLLITISGQASIIPKSGSPVKLNREEALFLPVGVGSYRLESTGEIPLICLKAIPK
;
A
#
# COMPACT_ATOMS: atom_id res chain seq x y z
N ASN A 1 39.77 39.66 -5.75
CA ASN A 1 38.61 39.36 -4.88
C ASN A 1 38.10 37.96 -5.14
N HIS A 2 38.68 36.98 -4.44
CA HIS A 2 38.14 35.63 -4.35
C HIS A 2 36.83 35.67 -3.57
N ASN A 3 35.71 35.58 -4.28
CA ASN A 3 34.41 35.24 -3.73
C ASN A 3 33.84 34.05 -4.52
N ASN A 4 34.59 32.96 -4.59
CA ASN A 4 34.02 31.65 -4.89
C ASN A 4 33.41 31.12 -3.57
N LYS A 5 32.26 31.67 -3.19
CA LYS A 5 31.34 30.90 -2.34
C LYS A 5 30.87 29.76 -3.23
N ASN A 6 31.14 28.52 -2.81
CA ASN A 6 30.62 27.30 -3.42
C ASN A 6 29.12 27.44 -3.66
N ALA A 7 28.72 27.93 -4.84
CA ALA A 7 27.39 27.75 -5.34
C ALA A 7 27.30 26.26 -5.66
N THR A 8 26.74 25.48 -4.74
CA THR A 8 26.46 24.08 -4.97
C THR A 8 25.66 24.01 -6.27
N LEU A 9 26.25 23.40 -7.31
CA LEU A 9 25.59 23.25 -8.60
C LEU A 9 24.26 22.53 -8.38
N LYS A 10 23.14 23.22 -8.62
CA LYS A 10 21.81 22.62 -8.57
C LYS A 10 21.74 21.52 -9.64
N LYS A 11 21.59 20.28 -9.21
CA LYS A 11 21.46 19.13 -10.12
C LYS A 11 19.99 18.93 -10.47
N GLN A 12 19.67 19.15 -11.73
CA GLN A 12 18.33 18.92 -12.27
C GLN A 12 18.47 18.21 -13.61
N GLY A 13 17.47 17.41 -13.97
CA GLY A 13 17.48 16.73 -15.25
C GLY A 13 16.13 16.10 -15.56
N SER A 14 15.96 15.73 -16.82
CA SER A 14 14.73 15.09 -17.31
C SER A 14 15.09 13.83 -18.09
N VAL A 15 14.27 12.80 -17.97
CA VAL A 15 14.41 11.54 -18.71
C VAL A 15 13.14 11.26 -19.49
N TRP A 16 13.30 10.90 -20.76
CA TRP A 16 12.22 10.56 -21.67
C TRP A 16 12.57 9.35 -22.53
N LYS A 17 11.55 8.76 -23.16
CA LYS A 17 11.72 7.69 -24.14
C LYS A 17 12.07 8.26 -25.52
N ASN A 18 12.88 7.50 -26.27
CA ASN A 18 13.37 7.78 -27.62
C ASN A 18 14.53 8.80 -27.65
N LYS A 19 15.62 8.42 -28.30
CA LYS A 19 16.80 9.26 -28.49
C LYS A 19 16.48 10.39 -29.48
N LEU A 20 16.87 11.60 -29.14
CA LEU A 20 16.88 12.72 -30.08
C LEU A 20 18.25 12.80 -30.76
N ASP A 21 18.27 13.13 -32.05
CA ASP A 21 19.50 13.55 -32.70
C ASP A 21 19.95 14.93 -32.17
N PRO A 22 21.25 15.25 -32.26
CA PRO A 22 21.77 16.50 -31.71
C PRO A 22 21.15 17.77 -32.30
N GLU A 23 20.78 17.79 -33.59
CA GLU A 23 20.22 18.99 -34.23
C GLU A 23 18.79 19.25 -33.76
N THR A 24 17.97 18.22 -33.62
CA THR A 24 16.63 18.33 -33.03
C THR A 24 16.71 18.83 -31.59
N LEU A 25 17.62 18.26 -30.78
CA LEU A 25 17.79 18.69 -29.39
C LEU A 25 18.22 20.15 -29.30
N LYS A 26 19.19 20.56 -30.13
CA LYS A 26 19.63 21.94 -30.24
C LYS A 26 18.48 22.86 -30.65
N GLY A 27 17.66 22.44 -31.62
CA GLY A 27 16.47 23.15 -32.09
C GLY A 27 15.42 23.37 -30.99
N ILE A 28 15.30 22.46 -30.02
CA ILE A 28 14.44 22.63 -28.84
C ILE A 28 15.06 23.60 -27.85
N ILE A 29 16.35 23.43 -27.54
CA ILE A 29 17.07 24.26 -26.57
C ILE A 29 17.06 25.74 -26.96
N VAL A 30 17.20 26.05 -28.25
CA VAL A 30 17.23 27.45 -28.73
C VAL A 30 15.85 28.13 -28.69
N GLN A 31 14.75 27.40 -28.48
CA GLN A 31 13.41 28.00 -28.38
C GLN A 31 13.25 28.82 -27.10
N ASN A 32 13.93 28.43 -26.01
CA ASN A 32 14.05 29.24 -24.80
C ASN A 32 15.46 29.03 -24.19
N PRO A 33 16.44 29.83 -24.63
CA PRO A 33 17.84 29.66 -24.24
C PRO A 33 18.09 29.94 -22.75
N ASP A 34 17.21 30.70 -22.09
CA ASP A 34 17.33 31.03 -20.67
C ASP A 34 16.86 29.88 -19.77
N ALA A 35 16.08 28.93 -20.31
CA ALA A 35 15.60 27.73 -19.61
C ALA A 35 15.66 26.49 -20.52
N PRO A 36 16.86 25.99 -20.85
CA PRO A 36 17.03 24.91 -21.83
C PRO A 36 16.43 23.58 -21.33
N LEU A 37 16.53 23.29 -20.03
CA LEU A 37 15.97 22.08 -19.44
C LEU A 37 14.43 22.08 -19.48
N GLU A 38 13.80 23.21 -19.15
CA GLU A 38 12.34 23.37 -19.23
C GLU A 38 11.84 23.24 -20.66
N SER A 39 12.57 23.79 -21.63
CA SER A 39 12.27 23.64 -23.07
C SER A 39 12.19 22.17 -23.48
N VAL A 40 13.19 21.40 -23.06
CA VAL A 40 13.25 19.97 -23.34
C VAL A 40 12.15 19.22 -22.59
N ALA A 41 11.99 19.46 -21.28
CA ALA A 41 10.96 18.82 -20.46
C ALA A 41 9.56 19.05 -21.04
N LYS A 42 9.23 20.29 -21.41
CA LYS A 42 7.97 20.66 -22.05
C LYS A 42 7.78 20.00 -23.41
N ASN A 43 8.81 19.98 -24.25
CA ASN A 43 8.75 19.32 -25.56
C ASN A 43 8.56 17.80 -25.43
N ARG A 44 9.16 17.18 -24.42
CA ARG A 44 9.17 15.74 -24.20
C ARG A 44 8.05 15.25 -23.29
N HIS A 45 7.26 16.17 -22.73
CA HIS A 45 6.24 15.89 -21.72
C HIS A 45 6.79 15.05 -20.56
N ALA A 46 7.99 15.42 -20.09
CA ALA A 46 8.75 14.66 -19.12
C ALA A 46 9.03 15.50 -17.88
N VAL A 47 9.08 14.85 -16.72
CA VAL A 47 9.33 15.50 -15.43
C VAL A 47 10.75 16.04 -15.36
N ILE A 48 10.92 17.19 -14.72
CA ILE A 48 12.22 17.67 -14.23
C ILE A 48 12.44 17.13 -12.83
N VAL A 49 13.36 16.18 -12.71
CA VAL A 49 13.80 15.64 -11.43
C VAL A 49 14.83 16.59 -10.82
N ASN A 50 14.53 17.05 -9.62
CA ASN A 50 15.47 17.76 -8.75
C ASN A 50 15.56 16.97 -7.43
N PRO A 51 16.72 16.40 -7.06
CA PRO A 51 16.86 15.64 -5.82
C PRO A 51 16.62 16.46 -4.53
N GLU A 52 16.55 17.78 -4.62
CA GLU A 52 16.19 18.65 -3.50
C GLU A 52 14.68 18.92 -3.42
N GLN A 53 13.87 18.40 -4.36
CA GLN A 53 12.39 18.54 -4.37
C GLN A 53 11.70 17.20 -4.17
N SER A 54 10.49 17.25 -3.62
CA SER A 54 9.56 16.12 -3.60
C SER A 54 9.13 15.74 -5.03
N LEU A 55 8.97 14.45 -5.28
CA LEU A 55 8.38 13.92 -6.52
C LEU A 55 6.92 13.55 -6.25
N ARG A 56 6.00 14.10 -7.04
CA ARG A 56 4.57 13.73 -6.95
C ARG A 56 4.35 12.39 -7.64
N LEU A 57 3.78 11.43 -6.90
CA LEU A 57 3.45 10.10 -7.43
C LEU A 57 2.05 10.15 -8.06
N GLU A 58 1.93 9.71 -9.31
CA GLU A 58 0.64 9.49 -9.96
C GLU A 58 0.12 8.10 -9.62
N VAL A 59 -1.10 8.02 -9.09
CA VAL A 59 -1.74 6.74 -8.81
C VAL A 59 -2.06 6.01 -10.13
N LEU A 60 -1.63 4.75 -10.23
CA LEU A 60 -1.97 3.86 -11.33
C LEU A 60 -3.02 2.84 -10.88
N ASN A 61 -4.23 2.96 -11.40
CA ASN A 61 -5.32 2.02 -11.08
C ASN A 61 -5.20 0.74 -11.90
N ILE A 62 -5.06 -0.40 -11.22
CA ILE A 62 -5.01 -1.74 -11.80
C ILE A 62 -6.33 -2.45 -11.51
N PRO A 63 -7.17 -2.72 -12.53
CA PRO A 63 -8.47 -3.34 -12.32
C PRO A 63 -8.34 -4.77 -11.80
N LYS A 64 -9.30 -5.17 -10.95
CA LYS A 64 -9.44 -6.51 -10.37
C LYS A 64 -10.91 -6.93 -10.43
N PRO A 65 -11.21 -8.25 -10.37
CA PRO A 65 -12.59 -8.70 -10.25
C PRO A 65 -13.33 -8.09 -9.06
N TRP A 66 -12.61 -7.84 -7.96
CA TRP A 66 -13.16 -7.29 -6.72
C TRP A 66 -13.17 -5.76 -6.63
N GLY A 67 -12.69 -5.04 -7.66
CA GLY A 67 -12.52 -3.58 -7.62
C GLY A 67 -11.23 -3.16 -8.31
N HIS A 68 -10.32 -2.49 -7.60
CA HIS A 68 -9.01 -2.16 -8.14
C HIS A 68 -7.94 -1.94 -7.06
N GLU A 69 -6.68 -2.10 -7.46
CA GLU A 69 -5.53 -1.62 -6.70
C GLU A 69 -5.13 -0.24 -7.25
N GLY A 70 -4.85 0.74 -6.39
CA GLY A 70 -4.25 2.02 -6.78
C GLY A 70 -2.76 2.03 -6.43
N TRP A 71 -1.86 1.94 -7.41
CA TRP A 71 -0.42 1.84 -7.15
C TRP A 71 0.27 3.19 -7.12
N TYR A 72 1.12 3.44 -6.11
CA TYR A 72 1.92 4.67 -5.99
C TYR A 72 3.42 4.45 -6.16
N THR A 73 3.92 3.24 -5.90
CA THR A 73 5.34 2.89 -6.12
C THR A 73 5.53 1.59 -6.91
N GLY A 74 4.44 1.03 -7.46
CA GLY A 74 4.46 -0.22 -8.21
C GLY A 74 5.25 -0.13 -9.52
N VAL A 75 6.20 -1.05 -9.70
CA VAL A 75 7.02 -1.19 -10.91
C VAL A 75 7.03 -2.66 -11.30
N GLU A 76 5.98 -3.10 -12.01
CA GLU A 76 5.82 -4.50 -12.41
C GLU A 76 5.44 -4.62 -13.89
N LYS A 77 5.48 -5.85 -14.43
CA LYS A 77 5.06 -6.14 -15.82
C LYS A 77 3.64 -5.64 -16.14
N ARG A 78 2.76 -5.62 -15.14
CA ARG A 78 1.35 -5.20 -15.27
C ARG A 78 1.17 -3.69 -15.32
N GLY A 79 2.16 -2.92 -14.88
CA GLY A 79 2.07 -1.47 -14.78
C GLY A 79 3.29 -0.85 -14.11
N VAL A 80 3.68 0.31 -14.59
CA VAL A 80 4.78 1.10 -14.02
C VAL A 80 4.23 2.47 -13.63
N VAL A 81 4.30 2.79 -12.35
CA VAL A 81 3.89 4.08 -11.82
C VAL A 81 4.76 5.20 -12.37
N LYS A 82 4.20 6.42 -12.45
CA LYS A 82 4.87 7.62 -12.94
C LYS A 82 4.97 8.67 -11.84
N VAL A 83 5.99 9.51 -11.97
CA VAL A 83 6.04 10.82 -11.31
C VAL A 83 5.49 11.88 -12.25
N THR A 84 4.92 12.94 -11.69
CA THR A 84 4.32 14.03 -12.47
C THR A 84 4.73 15.41 -11.96
N ASP A 85 4.79 16.36 -12.89
CA ASP A 85 4.95 17.79 -12.62
C ASP A 85 4.18 18.60 -13.68
N GLU A 86 4.42 19.92 -13.74
CA GLU A 86 3.80 20.81 -14.72
C GLU A 86 4.25 20.58 -16.17
N TYR A 87 5.38 19.90 -16.40
CA TYR A 87 5.94 19.64 -17.72
C TYR A 87 5.45 18.31 -18.30
N GLY A 88 5.22 17.30 -17.45
CA GLY A 88 4.58 16.07 -17.87
C GLY A 88 4.77 14.91 -16.89
N LYS A 89 5.11 13.73 -17.44
CA LYS A 89 5.09 12.47 -16.69
C LYS A 89 6.28 11.60 -17.06
N THR A 90 6.94 11.02 -16.05
CA THR A 90 8.08 10.11 -16.25
C THR A 90 7.88 8.85 -15.43
N GLU A 91 8.14 7.67 -16.00
CA GLU A 91 8.06 6.40 -15.26
C GLU A 91 9.02 6.42 -14.07
N LEU A 92 8.53 5.99 -12.90
CA LEU A 92 9.22 6.09 -11.62
C LEU A 92 10.65 5.54 -11.67
N PRO A 93 10.95 4.37 -12.29
CA PRO A 93 12.32 3.87 -12.38
C PRO A 93 13.29 4.82 -13.06
N TYR A 94 12.86 5.57 -14.08
CA TYR A 94 13.73 6.54 -14.75
C TYR A 94 13.94 7.78 -13.91
N ALA A 95 12.89 8.25 -13.23
CA ALA A 95 12.99 9.39 -12.32
C ALA A 95 13.91 9.10 -11.13
N LEU A 96 13.85 7.89 -10.57
CA LEU A 96 14.71 7.48 -9.47
C LEU A 96 16.18 7.29 -9.89
N ASN A 97 16.43 6.89 -11.14
CA ASN A 97 17.78 6.55 -11.61
C ASN A 97 18.62 7.73 -12.10
N ILE A 98 18.01 8.85 -12.55
CA ILE A 98 18.77 9.99 -13.11
C ILE A 98 19.79 10.57 -12.11
N PHE A 99 19.43 10.60 -10.81
CA PHE A 99 20.30 11.02 -9.70
C PHE A 99 20.29 9.97 -8.59
N LYS A 100 20.46 8.69 -8.94
CA LYS A 100 20.28 7.53 -8.04
C LYS A 100 20.80 7.76 -6.61
N LYS A 101 22.04 8.22 -6.46
CA LYS A 101 22.65 8.46 -5.14
C LYS A 101 21.97 9.58 -4.34
N GLN A 102 21.55 10.65 -4.99
CA GLN A 102 20.85 11.75 -4.31
C GLN A 102 19.38 11.43 -4.05
N VAL A 103 18.80 10.47 -4.78
CA VAL A 103 17.40 10.08 -4.61
C VAL A 103 17.22 8.97 -3.59
N LEU A 104 18.07 7.95 -3.64
CA LEU A 104 17.95 6.72 -2.86
C LEU A 104 19.08 6.49 -1.85
N ALA A 105 20.13 7.34 -1.84
CA ALA A 105 21.39 7.08 -1.14
C ALA A 105 21.96 5.70 -1.51
N ASP A 106 22.23 4.87 -0.50
CA ASP A 106 22.72 3.49 -0.64
C ASP A 106 21.60 2.45 -0.45
N HIS A 107 20.34 2.88 -0.31
CA HIS A 107 19.22 1.96 -0.19
C HIS A 107 19.00 1.19 -1.51
N PRO A 108 18.76 -0.14 -1.45
CA PRO A 108 18.62 -0.99 -2.61
C PRO A 108 17.43 -0.60 -3.49
N GLU A 109 17.41 -1.11 -4.72
CA GLU A 109 16.36 -0.86 -5.73
C GLU A 109 14.95 -1.31 -5.30
N SER A 110 14.86 -2.10 -4.23
CA SER A 110 13.61 -2.65 -3.70
C SER A 110 12.84 -1.56 -2.93
N LEU A 111 12.04 -0.79 -3.66
CA LEU A 111 11.15 0.23 -3.11
C LEU A 111 10.14 -0.37 -2.12
N ILE A 112 9.81 0.37 -1.07
CA ILE A 112 8.60 0.11 -0.29
C ILE A 112 7.41 0.20 -1.25
N LEU A 113 6.59 -0.84 -1.30
CA LEU A 113 5.40 -0.86 -2.14
C LEU A 113 4.26 -0.17 -1.40
N LEU A 114 3.75 0.91 -1.99
CA LEU A 114 2.61 1.68 -1.51
C LEU A 114 1.46 1.53 -2.50
N LYS A 115 0.33 1.04 -1.99
CA LYS A 115 -0.90 0.83 -2.77
C LYS A 115 -2.12 1.28 -1.98
N THR A 116 -3.23 1.49 -2.66
CA THR A 116 -4.56 1.36 -2.07
C THR A 116 -5.22 0.08 -2.56
N LEU A 117 -5.97 -0.58 -1.70
CA LEU A 117 -6.91 -1.63 -2.10
C LEU A 117 -8.30 -1.00 -2.03
N ASN A 118 -9.03 -1.06 -3.15
CA ASN A 118 -10.32 -0.41 -3.32
C ASN A 118 -11.36 -1.46 -3.73
N PRO A 119 -11.81 -2.32 -2.79
CA PRO A 119 -12.85 -3.28 -3.09
C PRO A 119 -14.21 -2.61 -3.25
N VAL A 120 -15.03 -3.15 -4.14
CA VAL A 120 -16.42 -2.70 -4.31
C VAL A 120 -17.23 -3.04 -3.04
N SER A 121 -18.37 -2.38 -2.85
CA SER A 121 -19.22 -2.57 -1.67
C SER A 121 -20.10 -3.82 -1.72
N GLU A 122 -20.19 -4.50 -2.86
CA GLU A 122 -21.01 -5.70 -3.00
C GLU A 122 -20.37 -6.90 -2.30
N ASP A 123 -21.13 -7.56 -1.42
CA ASP A 123 -20.68 -8.77 -0.72
C ASP A 123 -20.28 -9.86 -1.72
N VAL A 124 -19.30 -10.69 -1.35
CA VAL A 124 -18.66 -11.69 -2.20
C VAL A 124 -17.82 -11.10 -3.34
N ILE A 125 -18.34 -10.15 -4.12
CA ILE A 125 -17.62 -9.52 -5.23
C ILE A 125 -16.47 -8.66 -4.71
N GLY A 126 -16.70 -7.82 -3.71
CA GLY A 126 -15.67 -6.98 -3.12
C GLY A 126 -14.77 -7.71 -2.11
N ASP A 127 -15.03 -8.96 -1.77
CA ASP A 127 -14.16 -9.70 -0.87
C ASP A 127 -12.87 -10.10 -1.58
N LEU A 128 -11.74 -9.99 -0.88
CA LEU A 128 -10.46 -10.53 -1.31
C LEU A 128 -10.29 -11.97 -0.79
N TYR A 129 -9.30 -12.66 -1.35
CA TYR A 129 -8.91 -14.01 -0.93
C TYR A 129 -8.68 -14.09 0.58
N TYR A 130 -8.95 -15.25 1.17
CA TYR A 130 -8.29 -15.62 2.41
C TYR A 130 -6.88 -16.03 2.04
N GLU A 131 -5.92 -15.21 2.45
CA GLU A 131 -4.52 -15.38 2.08
C GLU A 131 -3.58 -15.28 3.28
N MET A 132 -2.35 -15.67 3.04
CA MET A 132 -1.25 -15.63 3.98
C MET A 132 0.06 -15.44 3.24
N HIS A 133 1.07 -14.86 3.90
CA HIS A 133 2.39 -14.64 3.32
C HIS A 133 3.50 -15.29 4.14
N GLU A 134 4.57 -15.71 3.47
CA GLU A 134 5.73 -16.31 4.12
C GLU A 134 6.89 -15.34 4.33
N LYS A 135 7.06 -14.37 3.42
CA LYS A 135 8.15 -13.38 3.47
C LYS A 135 7.62 -11.96 3.45
N LYS A 136 6.49 -11.75 2.79
CA LYS A 136 5.85 -10.45 2.64
C LYS A 136 5.26 -10.00 3.96
N TRP A 137 5.72 -8.85 4.41
CA TRP A 137 5.10 -8.11 5.49
C TRP A 137 4.23 -7.02 4.90
N GLU A 138 3.04 -6.86 5.44
CA GLU A 138 2.10 -5.83 5.02
C GLU A 138 1.31 -5.25 6.17
N VAL A 139 0.83 -4.03 5.97
CA VAL A 139 0.00 -3.31 6.91
C VAL A 139 -1.02 -2.48 6.17
N TYR A 140 -2.24 -2.50 6.68
CA TYR A 140 -3.37 -1.74 6.20
C TYR A 140 -3.66 -0.55 7.12
N VAL A 141 -3.93 0.59 6.52
CA VAL A 141 -4.55 1.73 7.19
C VAL A 141 -5.88 1.99 6.53
N VAL A 142 -6.97 1.88 7.28
CA VAL A 142 -8.33 2.03 6.76
C VAL A 142 -8.59 3.49 6.42
N THR A 143 -8.93 3.78 5.16
CA THR A 143 -9.21 5.15 4.70
C THR A 143 -10.68 5.39 4.39
N GLU A 144 -11.45 4.34 4.15
CA GLU A 144 -12.89 4.45 3.90
C GLU A 144 -13.63 3.17 4.29
N ILE A 145 -14.86 3.35 4.79
CA ILE A 145 -15.82 2.28 5.02
C ILE A 145 -17.09 2.68 4.27
N ASP A 146 -17.46 1.90 3.28
CA ASP A 146 -18.68 2.10 2.50
C ASP A 146 -19.91 1.87 3.39
N GLN A 147 -20.76 2.90 3.52
CA GLN A 147 -21.94 2.86 4.40
C GLN A 147 -23.10 2.04 3.84
N THR A 148 -23.11 1.71 2.55
CA THR A 148 -24.10 0.77 1.99
C THR A 148 -23.75 -0.67 2.35
N ALA A 149 -22.47 -1.02 2.35
CA ALA A 149 -21.98 -2.31 2.84
C ALA A 149 -22.03 -2.41 4.38
N TRP A 150 -21.60 -1.36 5.07
CA TRP A 150 -21.43 -1.33 6.52
C TRP A 150 -22.15 -0.12 7.15
N PRO A 151 -23.49 -0.18 7.33
CA PRO A 151 -24.29 0.96 7.78
C PRO A 151 -23.92 1.53 9.15
N SER A 152 -23.25 0.75 10.01
CA SER A 152 -22.75 1.19 11.30
C SER A 152 -21.49 2.05 11.21
N GLY A 153 -20.87 2.14 10.02
CA GLY A 153 -19.54 2.71 9.82
C GLY A 153 -18.39 1.86 10.39
N THR A 154 -18.66 0.61 10.76
CA THR A 154 -17.67 -0.36 11.23
C THR A 154 -17.62 -1.55 10.28
N GLY A 155 -16.49 -1.73 9.60
CA GLY A 155 -16.22 -2.87 8.74
C GLY A 155 -15.67 -4.06 9.53
N ILE A 156 -15.53 -5.20 8.85
CA ILE A 156 -14.87 -6.39 9.38
C ILE A 156 -13.77 -6.81 8.41
N ILE A 157 -12.55 -6.97 8.91
CA ILE A 157 -11.49 -7.70 8.24
C ILE A 157 -11.41 -9.08 8.86
N LYS A 158 -11.25 -10.12 8.04
CA LYS A 158 -11.05 -11.48 8.54
C LYS A 158 -9.58 -11.66 8.89
N ALA A 159 -9.25 -12.10 10.10
CA ALA A 159 -7.86 -12.26 10.52
C ALA A 159 -7.71 -13.31 11.63
N GLY A 160 -6.72 -14.19 11.47
CA GLY A 160 -6.38 -15.24 12.43
C GLY A 160 -7.49 -16.25 12.69
N LEU A 161 -7.27 -17.12 13.67
CA LEU A 161 -8.28 -18.10 14.06
C LEU A 161 -9.38 -17.47 14.91
N HIS A 162 -10.60 -17.94 14.74
CA HIS A 162 -11.74 -17.46 15.49
C HIS A 162 -11.58 -17.80 16.99
N PRO A 163 -11.70 -16.81 17.91
CA PRO A 163 -11.44 -17.02 19.34
C PRO A 163 -12.32 -18.11 19.96
N GLU A 164 -13.63 -18.09 19.69
CA GLU A 164 -14.53 -19.14 20.20
C GLU A 164 -14.20 -20.54 19.62
N LYS A 165 -13.73 -20.64 18.37
CA LYS A 165 -13.28 -21.94 17.82
C LYS A 165 -12.05 -22.46 18.55
N ILE A 166 -11.09 -21.59 18.85
CA ILE A 166 -9.94 -21.97 19.66
C ILE A 166 -10.41 -22.49 21.01
N LYS A 167 -11.28 -21.76 21.70
CA LYS A 167 -11.81 -22.13 23.01
C LYS A 167 -12.55 -23.48 22.98
N ASP A 168 -13.49 -23.66 22.07
CA ASP A 168 -14.25 -24.90 21.92
C ASP A 168 -13.32 -26.11 21.72
N TYR A 169 -12.33 -25.98 20.84
CA TYR A 169 -11.41 -27.08 20.54
C TYR A 169 -10.44 -27.34 21.69
N GLN A 170 -10.01 -26.30 22.42
CA GLN A 170 -9.20 -26.45 23.64
C GLN A 170 -9.96 -27.22 24.72
N GLU A 171 -11.25 -26.89 24.93
CA GLU A 171 -12.11 -27.56 25.91
C GLU A 171 -12.35 -29.03 25.56
N ILE A 172 -12.58 -29.35 24.27
CA ILE A 172 -12.93 -30.71 23.83
C ILE A 172 -11.69 -31.60 23.63
N HIS A 173 -10.59 -31.04 23.11
CA HIS A 173 -9.43 -31.82 22.64
C HIS A 173 -8.14 -31.59 23.45
N GLY A 174 -8.15 -30.70 24.44
CA GLY A 174 -7.01 -30.45 25.32
C GLY A 174 -5.75 -30.09 24.53
N SER A 175 -4.61 -30.70 24.84
CA SER A 175 -3.32 -30.39 24.18
C SER A 175 -3.26 -30.70 22.68
N LYS A 176 -4.20 -31.48 22.14
CA LYS A 176 -4.26 -31.82 20.70
C LYS A 176 -5.16 -30.87 19.89
N TRP A 177 -5.68 -29.82 20.51
CA TRP A 177 -6.66 -28.93 19.88
C TRP A 177 -6.18 -28.35 18.54
N VAL A 178 -4.90 -27.97 18.43
CA VAL A 178 -4.34 -27.39 17.21
C VAL A 178 -4.40 -28.38 16.04
N GLU A 179 -3.91 -29.60 16.24
CA GLU A 179 -3.89 -30.65 15.21
C GLU A 179 -5.31 -30.94 14.71
N VAL A 180 -6.26 -31.10 15.64
CA VAL A 180 -7.65 -31.42 15.32
C VAL A 180 -8.35 -30.24 14.65
N LEU A 181 -8.12 -29.00 15.12
CA LEU A 181 -8.70 -27.79 14.53
C LEU A 181 -8.22 -27.59 13.10
N LEU A 182 -6.90 -27.64 12.86
CA LEU A 182 -6.33 -27.44 11.53
C LEU A 182 -6.74 -28.56 10.57
N LYS A 183 -6.84 -29.81 11.05
CA LYS A 183 -7.39 -30.91 10.26
C LYS A 183 -8.85 -30.64 9.85
N ASN A 184 -9.71 -30.29 10.79
CA ASN A 184 -11.12 -30.02 10.50
C ASN A 184 -11.30 -28.79 9.61
N PHE A 185 -10.44 -27.77 9.76
CA PHE A 185 -10.44 -26.60 8.91
C PHE A 185 -10.03 -26.96 7.47
N ARG A 186 -8.96 -27.75 7.31
CA ARG A 186 -8.51 -28.30 6.03
C ARG A 186 -9.61 -29.09 5.33
N GLU A 187 -10.26 -30.00 6.04
CA GLU A 187 -11.38 -30.80 5.51
C GLU A 187 -12.55 -29.92 5.07
N THR A 188 -12.89 -28.90 5.87
CA THR A 188 -13.97 -27.95 5.57
C THR A 188 -13.67 -27.11 4.32
N ILE A 189 -12.44 -26.60 4.17
CA ILE A 189 -12.02 -25.91 2.96
C ILE A 189 -12.05 -26.86 1.75
N GLY A 190 -11.59 -28.10 1.91
CA GLY A 190 -11.61 -29.10 0.83
C GLY A 190 -13.02 -29.48 0.36
N GLU A 191 -14.00 -29.54 1.28
CA GLU A 191 -15.42 -29.68 0.92
C GLU A 191 -15.91 -28.47 0.12
N TYR A 192 -15.57 -27.26 0.58
CA TYR A 192 -15.94 -26.01 -0.07
C TYR A 192 -15.34 -25.88 -1.47
N GLU A 193 -14.04 -26.12 -1.61
CA GLU A 193 -13.30 -26.00 -2.87
C GLU A 193 -13.89 -26.86 -3.98
N LYS A 194 -14.34 -28.09 -3.66
CA LYS A 194 -14.97 -28.99 -4.64
C LYS A 194 -16.20 -28.36 -5.29
N ILE A 195 -17.06 -27.71 -4.50
CA ILE A 195 -18.26 -27.05 -5.00
C ILE A 195 -17.88 -25.76 -5.73
N ARG A 196 -16.96 -24.96 -5.18
CA ARG A 196 -16.49 -23.72 -5.80
C ARG A 196 -15.91 -23.96 -7.20
N ARG A 197 -15.14 -25.04 -7.38
CA ARG A 197 -14.59 -25.45 -8.69
C ARG A 197 -15.66 -25.86 -9.68
N GLN A 198 -16.69 -26.59 -9.26
CA GLN A 198 -17.82 -26.92 -10.14
C GLN A 198 -18.50 -25.67 -10.69
N ILE A 199 -18.63 -24.64 -9.85
CA ILE A 199 -19.22 -23.37 -10.25
C ILE A 199 -18.25 -22.60 -11.18
N ASP A 200 -16.97 -22.54 -10.84
CA ASP A 200 -15.96 -21.79 -11.60
C ASP A 200 -15.67 -22.39 -12.99
N ASP A 201 -15.84 -23.70 -13.14
CA ASP A 201 -15.62 -24.44 -14.39
C ASP A 201 -16.89 -24.64 -15.21
N SER A 202 -18.07 -24.29 -14.67
CA SER A 202 -19.33 -24.36 -15.41
C SER A 202 -19.33 -23.40 -16.59
N THR A 203 -19.73 -23.90 -17.76
CA THR A 203 -20.03 -23.10 -18.96
C THR A 203 -21.53 -22.89 -19.16
N GLU A 204 -22.35 -23.47 -18.30
CA GLU A 204 -23.81 -23.41 -18.31
C GLU A 204 -24.33 -22.67 -17.07
N ASP A 205 -25.63 -22.36 -17.07
CA ASP A 205 -26.30 -21.78 -15.91
C ASP A 205 -26.17 -22.71 -14.69
N ILE A 206 -25.68 -22.15 -13.59
CA ILE A 206 -25.44 -22.89 -12.35
C ILE A 206 -26.78 -23.08 -11.61
N PRO A 207 -27.16 -24.31 -11.22
CA PRO A 207 -28.37 -24.54 -10.44
C PRO A 207 -28.34 -23.80 -9.10
N ASN A 208 -29.50 -23.30 -8.66
CA ASN A 208 -29.63 -22.58 -7.39
C ASN A 208 -29.18 -23.43 -6.19
N GLU A 209 -29.43 -24.74 -6.22
CA GLU A 209 -29.00 -25.66 -5.16
C GLU A 209 -27.47 -25.66 -4.98
N LEU A 210 -26.71 -25.49 -6.07
CA LEU A 210 -25.25 -25.45 -6.01
C LEU A 210 -24.76 -24.13 -5.40
N HIS A 211 -25.44 -23.01 -5.68
CA HIS A 211 -25.17 -21.72 -5.03
C HIS A 211 -25.50 -21.74 -3.54
N GLU A 212 -26.61 -22.35 -3.14
CA GLU A 212 -26.96 -22.51 -1.71
C GLU A 212 -25.93 -23.39 -0.98
N GLN A 213 -25.49 -24.46 -1.63
CA GLN A 213 -24.45 -25.33 -1.09
C GLN A 213 -23.09 -24.61 -0.96
N GLU A 214 -22.70 -23.83 -1.98
CA GLU A 214 -21.51 -22.97 -1.95
C GLU A 214 -21.54 -22.03 -0.75
N LEU A 215 -22.65 -21.29 -0.59
CA LEU A 215 -22.81 -20.31 0.47
C LEU A 215 -22.65 -20.97 1.84
N LYS A 216 -23.32 -22.10 2.06
CA LYS A 216 -23.27 -22.84 3.32
C LYS A 216 -21.85 -23.33 3.65
N LEU A 217 -21.15 -23.89 2.65
CA LEU A 217 -19.79 -24.40 2.85
C LEU A 217 -18.78 -23.26 3.05
N ARG A 218 -18.91 -22.16 2.30
CA ARG A 218 -18.10 -20.96 2.46
C ARG A 218 -18.26 -20.38 3.87
N GLN A 219 -19.50 -20.23 4.34
CA GLN A 219 -19.77 -19.77 5.71
C GLN A 219 -19.13 -20.71 6.74
N LYS A 220 -19.33 -22.04 6.61
CA LYS A 220 -18.72 -23.05 7.48
C LYS A 220 -17.19 -22.93 7.54
N ALA A 221 -16.53 -22.72 6.40
CA ALA A 221 -15.09 -22.52 6.33
C ALA A 221 -14.66 -21.18 6.96
N SER A 222 -15.35 -20.09 6.62
CA SER A 222 -15.06 -18.75 7.16
C SER A 222 -15.25 -18.64 8.68
N ASN A 223 -16.06 -19.50 9.29
CA ASN A 223 -16.28 -19.54 10.74
C ASN A 223 -15.06 -20.05 11.53
N PHE A 224 -14.02 -20.54 10.88
CA PHE A 224 -12.72 -20.79 11.51
C PHE A 224 -11.86 -19.53 11.62
N VAL A 225 -12.22 -18.45 10.92
CA VAL A 225 -11.45 -17.22 10.83
C VAL A 225 -12.07 -16.14 11.72
N GLY A 226 -11.24 -15.43 12.47
CA GLY A 226 -11.66 -14.37 13.38
C GLY A 226 -12.12 -13.10 12.66
N ASP A 227 -12.96 -12.33 13.34
CA ASP A 227 -13.42 -11.02 12.91
C ASP A 227 -12.63 -9.92 13.61
N CYS A 228 -11.95 -9.07 12.83
CA CYS A 228 -11.32 -7.84 13.28
C CYS A 228 -12.22 -6.67 12.86
N GLN A 229 -12.90 -6.05 13.83
CA GLN A 229 -13.71 -4.86 13.58
C GLN A 229 -12.81 -3.66 13.30
N VAL A 230 -13.15 -2.87 12.29
CA VAL A 230 -12.33 -1.75 11.83
C VAL A 230 -13.16 -0.51 11.49
N LYS A 231 -12.56 0.66 11.70
CA LYS A 231 -13.06 2.00 11.36
C LYS A 231 -11.99 2.78 10.60
N VAL A 232 -12.39 3.87 9.98
CA VAL A 232 -11.46 4.81 9.32
C VAL A 232 -10.40 5.27 10.32
N GLY A 233 -9.12 5.15 9.92
CA GLY A 233 -7.95 5.47 10.73
C GLY A 233 -7.36 4.30 11.51
N ASP A 234 -8.06 3.15 11.60
CA ASP A 234 -7.53 1.95 12.23
C ASP A 234 -6.38 1.36 11.40
N ILE A 235 -5.44 0.74 12.13
CA ILE A 235 -4.23 0.16 11.57
C ILE A 235 -4.22 -1.34 11.87
N ILE A 236 -3.99 -2.15 10.85
CA ILE A 236 -4.05 -3.60 10.89
C ILE A 236 -2.78 -4.12 10.23
N SER A 237 -1.94 -4.83 10.98
CA SER A 237 -0.64 -5.32 10.51
C SER A 237 -0.67 -6.83 10.40
N PHE A 238 -0.17 -7.38 9.30
CA PHE A 238 -0.14 -8.82 9.09
C PHE A 238 1.31 -9.31 9.08
N PRO A 239 1.77 -9.89 10.21
CA PRO A 239 3.00 -10.67 10.21
C PRO A 239 2.92 -11.85 9.24
N VAL A 240 4.09 -12.35 8.86
CA VAL A 240 4.17 -13.62 8.11
C VAL A 240 3.44 -14.74 8.87
N PHE A 241 2.86 -15.67 8.12
CA PHE A 241 2.08 -16.80 8.63
C PHE A 241 0.75 -16.44 9.32
N GLN A 242 0.31 -15.18 9.24
CA GLN A 242 -1.01 -14.75 9.69
C GLN A 242 -2.01 -14.76 8.53
N MET A 243 -3.03 -15.64 8.61
CA MET A 243 -4.13 -15.63 7.64
C MET A 243 -4.99 -14.38 7.80
N HIS A 244 -5.39 -13.78 6.68
CA HIS A 244 -6.29 -12.63 6.64
C HIS A 244 -7.08 -12.54 5.32
N SER A 245 -8.12 -11.71 5.29
CA SER A 245 -8.89 -11.34 4.09
C SER A 245 -9.53 -9.97 4.28
N LEU A 246 -9.24 -9.05 3.37
CA LEU A 246 -9.94 -7.78 3.24
C LEU A 246 -11.34 -8.01 2.67
N ARG A 247 -12.35 -7.37 3.27
CA ARG A 247 -13.75 -7.53 2.88
C ARG A 247 -14.24 -6.36 2.02
N HIS A 248 -15.31 -6.61 1.28
CA HIS A 248 -16.00 -5.63 0.45
C HIS A 248 -16.24 -4.29 1.16
N GLY A 249 -16.16 -3.19 0.41
CA GLY A 249 -16.45 -1.84 0.89
C GLY A 249 -15.46 -1.27 1.91
N ILE A 250 -14.37 -1.98 2.23
CA ILE A 250 -13.32 -1.49 3.13
C ILE A 250 -12.12 -1.07 2.28
N LYS A 251 -11.89 0.24 2.19
CA LYS A 251 -10.74 0.79 1.47
C LYS A 251 -9.58 0.98 2.43
N VAL A 252 -8.40 0.53 2.00
CA VAL A 252 -7.17 0.64 2.78
C VAL A 252 -6.03 1.21 1.96
N ILE A 253 -5.12 1.92 2.62
CA ILE A 253 -3.74 2.07 2.16
C ILE A 253 -2.95 0.88 2.66
N GLU A 254 -2.17 0.28 1.77
CA GLU A 254 -1.28 -0.84 2.04
C GLU A 254 0.18 -0.41 1.85
N PHE A 255 0.99 -0.58 2.90
CA PHE A 255 2.45 -0.64 2.78
C PHE A 255 2.89 -2.09 2.84
N GLN A 256 3.74 -2.51 1.92
CA GLN A 256 4.28 -3.87 1.90
C GLN A 256 5.74 -3.92 1.46
N THR A 257 6.41 -4.98 1.86
CA THR A 257 7.72 -5.35 1.29
C THR A 257 7.56 -5.80 -0.17
N PRO A 258 8.57 -5.60 -1.05
CA PRO A 258 8.51 -5.93 -2.48
C PRO A 258 8.70 -7.44 -2.73
N HIS A 259 7.83 -8.24 -2.12
CA HIS A 259 7.77 -9.68 -2.22
C HIS A 259 6.49 -10.08 -2.93
N TYR A 260 6.62 -10.83 -4.02
CA TYR A 260 5.48 -11.33 -4.79
C TYR A 260 5.24 -12.80 -4.43
N GLU A 261 4.65 -13.01 -3.26
CA GLU A 261 4.08 -14.29 -2.90
C GLU A 261 2.81 -14.13 -2.10
N ARG A 262 1.94 -15.13 -2.22
CA ARG A 262 0.74 -15.32 -1.41
C ARG A 262 0.39 -16.79 -1.46
N LEU A 263 -0.09 -17.31 -0.34
CA LEU A 263 -0.72 -18.61 -0.27
C LEU A 263 -2.22 -18.35 -0.16
N ILE A 264 -2.99 -18.76 -1.17
CA ILE A 264 -4.45 -18.58 -1.18
C ILE A 264 -5.09 -19.77 -0.48
N LEU A 265 -5.75 -19.56 0.66
CA LEU A 265 -6.42 -20.64 1.40
C LEU A 265 -7.81 -20.94 0.84
N MET A 266 -8.59 -19.91 0.55
CA MET A 266 -9.92 -20.06 -0.05
C MET A 266 -10.39 -18.75 -0.64
N PHE A 267 -11.29 -18.82 -1.62
CA PHE A 267 -11.85 -17.63 -2.25
C PHE A 267 -13.28 -17.85 -2.73
N ALA A 268 -14.09 -16.79 -2.62
CA ALA A 268 -15.50 -16.81 -3.01
C ALA A 268 -15.72 -16.59 -4.52
N GLN A 269 -14.67 -16.19 -5.23
CA GLN A 269 -14.68 -16.00 -6.69
C GLN A 269 -13.61 -16.88 -7.33
N LYS A 270 -13.61 -16.91 -8.67
CA LYS A 270 -12.59 -17.62 -9.45
C LYS A 270 -11.21 -16.98 -9.28
N VAL A 271 -10.23 -17.79 -8.92
CA VAL A 271 -8.82 -17.36 -8.90
C VAL A 271 -8.30 -17.28 -10.34
N LEU A 272 -7.86 -16.10 -10.78
CA LEU A 272 -7.41 -15.89 -12.17
C LEU A 272 -5.90 -16.05 -12.36
N THR A 273 -5.12 -16.07 -11.28
CA THR A 273 -3.64 -16.07 -11.34
C THR A 273 -3.03 -17.47 -11.19
N GLN A 274 -3.78 -18.43 -10.67
CA GLN A 274 -3.36 -19.81 -10.43
C GLN A 274 -4.58 -20.73 -10.45
N ASN A 275 -4.34 -22.03 -10.69
CA ASN A 275 -5.40 -23.05 -10.81
C ASN A 275 -5.63 -23.88 -9.54
N HIS A 276 -4.88 -23.62 -8.47
CA HIS A 276 -4.95 -24.31 -7.18
C HIS A 276 -5.12 -23.33 -6.02
N TRP A 277 -5.66 -23.81 -4.90
CA TRP A 277 -5.53 -23.17 -3.60
C TRP A 277 -4.33 -23.79 -2.88
N ASP A 278 -3.66 -22.98 -2.07
CA ASP A 278 -2.48 -23.32 -1.29
C ASP A 278 -2.84 -23.77 0.14
N THR A 279 -4.09 -24.19 0.36
CA THR A 279 -4.65 -24.57 1.67
C THR A 279 -3.76 -25.51 2.48
N ASP A 280 -3.18 -26.51 1.81
CA ASP A 280 -2.30 -27.49 2.45
C ASP A 280 -1.03 -26.86 2.98
N ASP A 281 -0.33 -26.11 2.14
CA ASP A 281 0.89 -25.43 2.50
C ASP A 281 0.65 -24.32 3.54
N ALA A 282 -0.41 -23.52 3.34
CA ALA A 282 -0.75 -22.43 4.24
C ALA A 282 -1.07 -22.92 5.66
N LEU A 283 -1.97 -23.89 5.81
CA LEU A 283 -2.36 -24.38 7.14
C LEU A 283 -1.23 -25.14 7.86
N ASN A 284 -0.24 -25.67 7.14
CA ASN A 284 0.94 -26.29 7.75
C ASN A 284 1.92 -25.25 8.33
N LYS A 285 1.88 -24.02 7.84
CA LYS A 285 2.78 -22.92 8.24
C LYS A 285 2.11 -21.88 9.14
N MET A 286 0.78 -21.80 9.11
CA MET A 286 -0.02 -20.78 9.79
C MET A 286 0.22 -20.77 11.30
N LEU A 287 0.24 -19.57 11.89
CA LEU A 287 0.19 -19.40 13.34
C LEU A 287 -1.24 -19.68 13.84
N PRO A 288 -1.46 -20.68 14.72
CA PRO A 288 -2.79 -21.03 15.21
C PRO A 288 -3.19 -20.12 16.38
N VAL A 289 -3.31 -18.82 16.12
CA VAL A 289 -3.59 -17.80 17.15
C VAL A 289 -4.73 -16.88 16.72
N VAL A 290 -5.33 -16.23 17.73
CA VAL A 290 -6.25 -15.10 17.50
C VAL A 290 -5.42 -13.93 16.98
N TYR A 291 -5.96 -13.20 16.02
CA TYR A 291 -5.32 -11.97 15.56
C TYR A 291 -5.40 -10.88 16.63
N GLU A 292 -4.28 -10.18 16.85
CA GLU A 292 -4.21 -9.01 17.71
C GLU A 292 -3.77 -7.80 16.88
N PRO A 293 -4.48 -6.66 16.95
CA PRO A 293 -4.03 -5.41 16.35
C PRO A 293 -2.64 -5.00 16.85
N PRO A 294 -1.82 -4.33 16.01
CA PRO A 294 -0.50 -3.89 16.43
C PRO A 294 -0.60 -2.84 17.55
N GLU A 295 0.28 -2.93 18.53
CA GLU A 295 0.50 -1.84 19.48
C GLU A 295 1.23 -0.69 18.77
N LEU A 296 0.75 0.53 19.00
CA LEU A 296 1.33 1.73 18.41
C LEU A 296 2.37 2.33 19.37
N GLU A 297 3.60 2.48 18.92
CA GLU A 297 4.65 3.13 19.70
C GLU A 297 4.51 4.66 19.55
N CYS A 298 4.18 5.35 20.65
CA CYS A 298 4.13 6.81 20.67
C CYS A 298 5.55 7.39 20.61
N LEU A 299 5.98 7.86 19.43
CA LEU A 299 7.29 8.48 19.22
C LEU A 299 7.34 9.91 19.75
N HIS A 300 6.24 10.65 19.59
CA HIS A 300 6.14 12.04 20.04
C HIS A 300 4.69 12.43 20.30
N LYS A 301 4.47 13.19 21.38
CA LYS A 301 3.15 13.75 21.72
C LYS A 301 3.31 15.14 22.32
N SER A 302 2.68 16.13 21.69
CA SER A 302 2.59 17.49 22.19
C SER A 302 1.25 18.11 21.82
N SER A 303 0.99 19.36 22.22
CA SER A 303 -0.22 20.06 21.81
C SER A 303 -0.32 20.10 20.28
N GLY A 304 -1.44 19.59 19.73
CA GLY A 304 -1.71 19.58 18.29
C GLY A 304 -0.90 18.59 17.45
N LEU A 305 -0.05 17.75 18.05
CA LEU A 305 0.81 16.79 17.33
C LEU A 305 0.88 15.44 18.05
N LEU A 306 0.64 14.37 17.30
CA LEU A 306 0.87 12.99 17.72
C LEU A 306 1.60 12.25 16.59
N ILE A 307 2.70 11.59 16.94
CA ILE A 307 3.45 10.71 16.03
C ILE A 307 3.50 9.32 16.66
N GLU A 308 3.01 8.35 15.92
CA GLU A 308 2.94 6.95 16.35
C GLU A 308 3.57 6.05 15.30
N ARG A 309 4.54 5.22 15.69
CA ARG A 309 5.01 4.15 14.84
C ARG A 309 4.04 2.99 14.92
N PHE A 310 3.60 2.53 13.75
CA PHE A 310 2.63 1.46 13.65
C PHE A 310 3.17 0.18 13.01
N VAL A 311 4.33 0.26 12.34
CA VAL A 311 5.11 -0.91 11.94
C VAL A 311 6.61 -0.65 12.05
N ASP A 312 7.33 -1.69 12.47
CA ASP A 312 8.78 -1.75 12.54
C ASP A 312 9.31 -3.00 11.81
N PHE A 313 8.93 -3.18 10.54
CA PHE A 313 9.32 -4.35 9.76
C PHE A 313 10.84 -4.39 9.50
N PRO A 314 11.41 -5.55 9.12
CA PRO A 314 12.86 -5.65 8.88
C PRO A 314 13.38 -4.69 7.80
N GLN A 315 12.56 -4.36 6.80
CA GLN A 315 12.95 -3.56 5.63
C GLN A 315 12.54 -2.09 5.72
N PHE A 316 11.55 -1.72 6.53
CA PHE A 316 11.07 -0.35 6.66
C PHE A 316 10.28 -0.12 7.95
N THR A 317 10.16 1.14 8.34
CA THR A 317 9.24 1.59 9.38
C THR A 317 8.14 2.43 8.76
N ALA A 318 6.97 2.47 9.39
CA ALA A 318 5.96 3.45 9.05
C ALA A 318 5.32 4.08 10.28
N ASP A 319 5.13 5.39 10.17
CA ASP A 319 4.66 6.26 11.24
C ASP A 319 3.38 6.98 10.78
N ARG A 320 2.42 7.13 11.69
CA ARG A 320 1.24 7.97 11.55
C ARG A 320 1.53 9.31 12.21
N ILE A 321 1.37 10.38 11.45
CA ILE A 321 1.55 11.76 11.90
C ILE A 321 0.18 12.43 11.90
N CYS A 322 -0.33 12.74 13.07
CA CYS A 322 -1.57 13.47 13.27
C CYS A 322 -1.24 14.91 13.67
N LEU A 323 -1.74 15.87 12.88
CA LEU A 323 -1.60 17.32 13.15
C LEU A 323 -2.98 17.96 13.22
N GLU A 324 -3.22 18.71 14.29
CA GLU A 324 -4.34 19.64 14.33
C GLU A 324 -4.15 20.77 13.29
N PRO A 325 -5.22 21.45 12.85
CA PRO A 325 -5.12 22.59 11.93
C PRO A 325 -4.05 23.61 12.37
N GLU A 326 -3.34 24.17 11.39
CA GLU A 326 -2.29 25.19 11.59
C GLU A 326 -1.05 24.71 12.38
N THR A 327 -0.98 23.42 12.72
CA THR A 327 0.20 22.85 13.37
C THR A 327 1.27 22.50 12.33
N ILE A 328 2.53 22.73 12.71
CA ILE A 328 3.72 22.45 11.88
C ILE A 328 4.58 21.41 12.60
N TRP A 329 5.12 20.48 11.82
CA TRP A 329 6.13 19.53 12.27
C TRP A 329 7.31 19.54 11.29
N GLU A 330 8.53 19.40 11.81
CA GLU A 330 9.75 19.33 11.00
C GLU A 330 10.37 17.94 11.12
N ASP A 331 10.87 17.43 10.00
CA ASP A 331 11.54 16.13 9.96
C ASP A 331 12.82 16.19 9.11
N GLN A 332 13.70 15.22 9.37
CA GLN A 332 14.93 15.02 8.62
C GLN A 332 14.90 13.66 7.95
N LEU A 333 15.50 13.58 6.77
CA LEU A 333 15.55 12.35 5.99
C LEU A 333 16.64 11.39 6.47
N ASP A 334 17.66 11.88 7.18
CA ASP A 334 18.75 11.09 7.78
C ASP A 334 19.41 10.08 6.83
N GLY A 335 19.58 10.47 5.56
CA GLY A 335 20.19 9.63 4.52
C GLY A 335 19.21 8.65 3.85
N LYS A 336 17.92 8.73 4.15
CA LYS A 336 16.87 7.81 3.70
C LYS A 336 15.80 8.56 2.91
N TYR A 337 15.19 7.92 1.92
CA TYR A 337 14.04 8.53 1.26
C TYR A 337 12.79 8.37 2.14
N HIS A 338 11.85 9.30 2.07
CA HIS A 338 10.55 9.15 2.73
C HIS A 338 9.45 8.97 1.68
N LEU A 339 8.47 8.11 1.96
CA LEU A 339 7.18 8.09 1.27
C LEU A 339 6.15 8.76 2.17
N LEU A 340 5.42 9.74 1.64
CA LEU A 340 4.32 10.41 2.34
C LEU A 340 3.02 10.19 1.60
N ILE A 341 1.94 9.91 2.31
CA ILE A 341 0.56 9.88 1.78
C ILE A 341 -0.40 10.41 2.84
N THR A 342 -1.37 11.24 2.44
CA THR A 342 -2.36 11.76 3.39
C THR A 342 -3.65 10.96 3.33
N ILE A 343 -4.28 10.74 4.49
CA ILE A 343 -5.57 10.01 4.58
C ILE A 343 -6.72 10.94 4.96
N SER A 344 -6.43 12.01 5.69
CA SER A 344 -7.38 13.02 6.14
C SER A 344 -6.71 14.39 6.13
N GLY A 345 -7.48 15.44 5.94
CA GLY A 345 -6.99 16.82 5.90
C GLY A 345 -6.17 17.12 4.65
N GLN A 346 -5.30 18.11 4.79
CA GLN A 346 -4.47 18.61 3.70
C GLN A 346 -3.15 19.08 4.28
N ALA A 347 -2.07 18.77 3.58
CA ALA A 347 -0.73 19.16 4.00
C ALA A 347 -0.05 20.06 2.97
N SER A 348 0.88 20.88 3.47
CA SER A 348 1.93 21.48 2.67
C SER A 348 3.28 20.88 3.09
N ILE A 349 4.00 20.30 2.13
CA ILE A 349 5.36 19.78 2.32
C ILE A 349 6.32 20.85 1.85
N ILE A 350 7.13 21.37 2.76
CA ILE A 350 8.05 22.48 2.50
C ILE A 350 9.48 21.98 2.68
N PRO A 351 10.18 21.61 1.58
CA PRO A 351 11.61 21.30 1.62
C PRO A 351 12.41 22.49 2.15
N LYS A 352 13.55 22.23 2.82
CA LYS A 352 14.47 23.29 3.24
C LYS A 352 14.97 24.14 2.05
N SER A 353 15.21 23.47 0.93
CA SER A 353 15.57 24.08 -0.35
C SER A 353 14.55 23.64 -1.39
N GLY A 354 13.62 24.52 -1.78
CA GLY A 354 12.61 24.15 -2.75
C GLY A 354 11.32 24.93 -2.73
N SER A 355 10.40 24.48 -3.58
CA SER A 355 9.04 24.95 -3.63
C SER A 355 8.17 24.07 -2.73
N PRO A 356 7.25 24.67 -1.94
CA PRO A 356 6.24 23.92 -1.23
C PRO A 356 5.39 23.07 -2.19
N VAL A 357 5.05 21.86 -1.75
CA VAL A 357 4.16 20.96 -2.48
C VAL A 357 2.93 20.67 -1.62
N LYS A 358 1.77 21.02 -2.15
CA LYS A 358 0.48 20.69 -1.54
C LYS A 358 0.18 19.20 -1.70
N LEU A 359 -0.24 18.55 -0.62
CA LEU A 359 -0.62 17.15 -0.60
C LEU A 359 -2.07 17.01 -0.11
N ASN A 360 -2.96 16.64 -1.02
CA ASN A 360 -4.37 16.39 -0.71
C ASN A 360 -4.61 14.93 -0.34
N ARG A 361 -5.81 14.63 0.19
CA ARG A 361 -6.24 13.26 0.53
C ARG A 361 -5.91 12.27 -0.60
N GLU A 362 -5.22 11.20 -0.22
CA GLU A 362 -4.77 10.09 -1.07
C GLU A 362 -3.83 10.48 -2.22
N GLU A 363 -3.25 11.67 -2.17
CA GLU A 363 -2.05 11.98 -2.94
C GLU A 363 -0.81 11.56 -2.16
N ALA A 364 0.21 11.09 -2.89
CA ALA A 364 1.47 10.64 -2.31
C ALA A 364 2.68 11.37 -2.91
N LEU A 365 3.69 11.58 -2.07
CA LEU A 365 5.00 12.09 -2.48
C LEU A 365 6.09 11.08 -2.18
N PHE A 366 7.07 11.04 -3.06
CA PHE A 366 8.38 10.49 -2.79
C PHE A 366 9.32 11.65 -2.44
N LEU A 367 9.97 11.61 -1.28
CA LEU A 367 10.94 12.62 -0.85
C LEU A 367 12.35 12.03 -1.04
N PRO A 368 13.10 12.50 -2.06
CA PRO A 368 14.47 12.09 -2.29
C PRO A 368 15.39 12.44 -1.11
N VAL A 369 16.41 11.63 -0.84
CA VAL A 369 17.41 11.89 0.22
C VAL A 369 18.00 13.30 0.14
N GLY A 370 18.20 13.81 -1.07
CA GLY A 370 18.72 15.15 -1.34
C GLY A 370 17.85 16.30 -0.80
N VAL A 371 16.58 16.05 -0.44
CA VAL A 371 15.73 17.01 0.27
C VAL A 371 16.34 17.38 1.62
N GLY A 372 16.99 16.42 2.30
CA GLY A 372 17.68 16.59 3.58
C GLY A 372 16.73 16.78 4.77
N SER A 373 15.92 17.83 4.76
CA SER A 373 14.90 18.10 5.77
C SER A 373 13.71 18.84 5.17
N TYR A 374 12.54 18.68 5.79
CA TYR A 374 11.31 19.34 5.36
C TYR A 374 10.42 19.71 6.53
N ARG A 375 9.47 20.61 6.28
CA ARG A 375 8.37 20.91 7.19
C ARG A 375 7.07 20.37 6.61
N LEU A 376 6.27 19.74 7.46
CA LEU A 376 4.91 19.31 7.21
C LEU A 376 3.98 20.29 7.94
N GLU A 377 3.17 21.00 7.18
CA GLU A 377 2.18 21.94 7.73
C GLU A 377 0.77 21.44 7.45
N SER A 378 -0.08 21.40 8.47
CA SER A 378 -1.52 21.15 8.29
C SER A 378 -2.20 22.43 7.79
N THR A 379 -2.68 22.40 6.55
CA THR A 379 -3.31 23.58 5.89
C THR A 379 -4.82 23.44 5.70
N GLY A 380 -5.41 22.36 6.20
CA GLY A 380 -6.85 22.10 6.13
C GLY A 380 -7.60 22.56 7.39
N GLU A 381 -8.93 22.53 7.32
CA GLU A 381 -9.82 22.86 8.44
C GLU A 381 -10.05 21.68 9.40
N ILE A 382 -9.72 20.46 8.97
CA ILE A 382 -9.83 19.23 9.76
C ILE A 382 -8.43 18.71 10.10
N PRO A 383 -8.29 17.89 11.15
CA PRO A 383 -7.02 17.26 11.49
C PRO A 383 -6.41 16.53 10.30
N LEU A 384 -5.14 16.82 10.05
CA LEU A 384 -4.32 16.11 9.08
C LEU A 384 -3.92 14.77 9.68
N ILE A 385 -4.07 13.72 8.89
CA ILE A 385 -3.40 12.44 9.15
C ILE A 385 -2.55 12.11 7.92
N CYS A 386 -1.24 12.06 8.12
CA CYS A 386 -0.25 11.73 7.11
C CYS A 386 0.50 10.46 7.53
N LEU A 387 0.64 9.52 6.60
CA LEU A 387 1.43 8.31 6.79
C LEU A 387 2.80 8.52 6.18
N LYS A 388 3.84 8.17 6.93
CA LYS A 388 5.24 8.27 6.51
C LYS A 388 5.87 6.89 6.55
N ALA A 389 6.44 6.42 5.44
CA ALA A 389 7.24 5.19 5.42
C ALA A 389 8.71 5.49 5.09
N ILE A 390 9.62 4.82 5.79
CA ILE A 390 11.06 5.05 5.75
C ILE A 390 11.79 3.70 5.61
N PRO A 391 12.71 3.50 4.66
CA PRO A 391 13.46 2.27 4.53
C PRO A 391 14.42 2.06 5.72
N LYS A 392 14.73 0.82 6.06
CA LYS A 392 15.74 0.51 7.08
C LYS A 392 17.15 0.48 6.51
#